data_AF-A0A8B7A4E2-F1
#
_entry.id   AF-A0A8B7A4E2-F1
#
_cell.length_a   1.000
_cell.length_b   1.000
_cell.length_c   1.000
_cell.angle_alpha   90.00
_cell.angle_beta   90.00
_cell.angle_gamma   90.00
#
_symmetry.space_group_name_H-M   'P 1'
#
loop_
_entity.id
_entity.type
_entity.pdbx_description
1 polymer ?
#
loop_
_entity_poly.entity_id
_entity_poly.type
_entity_poly.pdbx_seq_one_letter_code
_entity_poly.pdbx_strand_id
1 'polypeptide(L)'
;MERIEGVAVSRCVDSPYLRPLTLHYRQNGLQKSWDFMKTHDSVAVLLFNSSRRSLVLVKQFRPAVYADEVERHFPGSLAAVDQDTPQGLQSALPGSVGVTYELCAGLVDQPGLSVEEVACKEAWEECGYRLAPSDLRRVAVYKSGVGLTGSNQTMFYAEVTDAQRGSSGGGLAEEGELIEVVHLPLDGAQAFADNLDIPKTLGVIFGIFWFLSHVAPGLGAQITKPKATTDIPGREVRFGDKEAWVLAWASFEGRARPSLRQCQARRTTCAQERWLTRRSTGAAVEGGKGRRRRAAPPAAGVVAAGAARAEGRGRAVGAGLRTGPRLRRPTWGPRL
;
A
#
# COMPACT_ATOMS: atom_id res chain seq x y z
N MET A 1 11.62 -9.27 16.77
CA MET A 1 10.34 -8.55 16.62
C MET A 1 9.89 -7.92 17.93
N GLU A 2 9.93 -8.61 19.09
CA GLU A 2 9.44 -8.02 20.36
C GLU A 2 10.18 -6.78 20.87
N ARG A 3 11.51 -6.75 20.78
CA ARG A 3 12.33 -5.65 21.30
C ARG A 3 12.33 -4.48 20.31
N ILE A 4 11.52 -3.47 20.60
CA ILE A 4 11.45 -2.19 19.89
C ILE A 4 11.87 -1.09 20.88
N GLU A 5 12.84 -0.26 20.51
CA GLU A 5 13.44 0.77 21.38
C GLU A 5 13.59 2.09 20.63
N GLY A 6 13.62 3.21 21.36
CA GLY A 6 13.87 4.53 20.77
C GLY A 6 12.78 5.02 19.81
N VAL A 7 11.53 4.56 19.95
CA VAL A 7 10.46 4.89 19.00
C VAL A 7 10.16 6.39 19.03
N ALA A 8 10.33 7.02 17.88
CA ALA A 8 10.02 8.42 17.66
C ALA A 8 9.31 8.58 16.31
N VAL A 9 8.48 9.61 16.20
CA VAL A 9 7.77 9.96 14.97
C VAL A 9 8.16 11.37 14.55
N SER A 10 8.28 11.60 13.24
CA SER A 10 8.53 12.90 12.63
C SER A 10 7.70 13.04 11.36
N ARG A 11 7.70 14.23 10.75
CA ARG A 11 7.13 14.40 9.41
C ARG A 11 7.87 13.58 8.36
N CYS A 12 7.10 12.96 7.47
CA CYS A 12 7.60 12.25 6.29
C CYS A 12 7.85 13.25 5.16
N VAL A 13 9.03 13.88 5.14
CA VAL A 13 9.39 14.92 4.14
C VAL A 13 9.95 14.34 2.83
N ASP A 14 10.99 13.51 2.90
CA ASP A 14 11.80 13.08 1.75
C ASP A 14 11.83 11.54 1.59
N SER A 15 10.67 10.88 1.68
CA SER A 15 10.61 9.42 1.46
C SER A 15 10.74 9.06 -0.02
N PRO A 16 11.62 8.12 -0.41
CA PRO A 16 11.70 7.63 -1.79
C PRO A 16 10.49 6.77 -2.17
N TYR A 17 9.84 6.12 -1.19
CA TYR A 17 8.74 5.17 -1.38
C TYR A 17 7.36 5.82 -1.27
N LEU A 18 7.20 6.84 -0.42
CA LEU A 18 5.92 7.45 -0.05
C LEU A 18 5.92 8.95 -0.37
N ARG A 19 5.18 9.38 -1.41
CA ARG A 19 5.08 10.81 -1.76
C ARG A 19 3.66 11.35 -1.58
N PRO A 20 3.38 12.25 -0.61
CA PRO A 20 2.08 12.89 -0.46
C PRO A 20 1.82 13.86 -1.62
N LEU A 21 0.62 13.81 -2.18
CA LEU A 21 0.18 14.63 -3.32
C LEU A 21 -1.29 15.03 -3.17
N THR A 22 -1.64 16.25 -3.59
CA THR A 22 -3.03 16.70 -3.72
C THR A 22 -3.45 16.69 -5.19
N LEU A 23 -4.45 15.89 -5.54
CA LEU A 23 -5.10 15.93 -6.85
C LEU A 23 -6.20 17.00 -6.85
N HIS A 24 -6.01 18.08 -7.63
CA HIS A 24 -7.06 19.06 -7.89
C HIS A 24 -7.80 18.73 -9.19
N TYR A 25 -9.12 18.64 -9.16
CA TYR A 25 -9.92 18.21 -10.31
C TYR A 25 -11.33 18.84 -10.33
N ARG A 26 -12.00 18.79 -11.48
CA ARG A 26 -13.39 19.23 -11.62
C ARG A 26 -14.26 18.06 -12.05
N GLN A 27 -15.30 17.75 -11.28
CA GLN A 27 -16.24 16.67 -11.57
C GLN A 27 -17.66 17.23 -11.65
N ASN A 28 -18.35 17.02 -12.77
CA ASN A 28 -19.71 17.53 -13.03
C ASN A 28 -19.84 19.05 -12.76
N GLY A 29 -18.83 19.82 -13.17
CA GLY A 29 -18.75 21.27 -12.94
C GLY A 29 -18.27 21.70 -11.55
N LEU A 30 -18.27 20.81 -10.54
CA LEU A 30 -17.82 21.11 -9.19
C LEU A 30 -16.30 20.94 -9.04
N GLN A 31 -15.64 21.96 -8.51
CA GLN A 31 -14.22 21.89 -8.15
C GLN A 31 -14.02 21.04 -6.90
N LYS A 32 -13.03 20.16 -6.92
CA LYS A 32 -12.66 19.24 -5.84
C LYS A 32 -11.15 19.14 -5.67
N SER A 33 -10.73 18.65 -4.51
CA SER A 33 -9.38 18.15 -4.25
C SER A 33 -9.47 16.80 -3.54
N TRP A 34 -8.41 16.00 -3.64
CA TRP A 34 -8.23 14.77 -2.88
C TRP A 34 -6.75 14.55 -2.58
N ASP A 35 -6.41 14.26 -1.33
CA ASP A 35 -5.04 13.99 -0.90
C ASP A 35 -4.76 12.48 -0.96
N PHE A 36 -3.60 12.10 -1.48
CA PHE A 36 -3.21 10.70 -1.67
C PHE A 36 -1.69 10.54 -1.58
N MET A 37 -1.24 9.33 -1.29
CA MET A 37 0.16 8.91 -1.27
C MET A 37 0.48 8.18 -2.57
N LYS A 38 1.37 8.74 -3.40
CA LYS A 38 1.94 8.00 -4.51
C LYS A 38 2.92 6.95 -3.95
N THR A 39 2.58 5.68 -4.17
CA THR A 39 3.39 4.51 -3.84
C THR A 39 3.74 3.71 -5.09
N HIS A 40 4.46 2.61 -4.92
CA HIS A 40 4.69 1.62 -5.98
C HIS A 40 3.51 0.65 -6.11
N ASP A 41 3.43 -0.01 -7.27
CA ASP A 41 2.67 -1.25 -7.43
C ASP A 41 3.43 -2.40 -6.75
N SER A 42 2.77 -3.52 -6.49
CA SER A 42 3.31 -4.64 -5.69
C SER A 42 2.89 -6.01 -6.18
N VAL A 43 3.60 -7.04 -5.72
CA VAL A 43 3.22 -8.44 -5.87
C VAL A 43 2.90 -9.07 -4.51
N ALA A 44 2.16 -10.16 -4.51
CA ALA A 44 1.99 -11.04 -3.36
C ALA A 44 1.91 -12.51 -3.83
N VAL A 45 2.45 -13.45 -3.07
CA VAL A 45 2.51 -14.87 -3.42
C VAL A 45 1.95 -15.70 -2.27
N LEU A 46 0.90 -16.47 -2.56
CA LEU A 46 0.46 -17.56 -1.70
C LEU A 46 1.19 -18.84 -2.11
N LEU A 47 2.05 -19.33 -1.22
CA LEU A 47 2.77 -20.57 -1.43
C LEU A 47 2.04 -21.71 -0.72
N PHE A 48 1.83 -22.84 -1.40
CA PHE A 48 1.37 -24.09 -0.79
C PHE A 48 2.48 -25.12 -0.82
N ASN A 49 2.95 -25.54 0.35
CA ASN A 49 3.89 -26.64 0.46
C ASN A 49 3.14 -27.97 0.52
N SER A 50 3.20 -28.75 -0.56
CA SER A 50 2.50 -30.03 -0.66
C SER A 50 3.18 -31.16 0.11
N SER A 51 4.50 -31.08 0.33
CA SER A 51 5.24 -32.01 1.20
C SER A 51 4.79 -31.93 2.67
N ARG A 52 4.42 -30.73 3.15
CA ARG A 52 3.99 -30.46 4.53
C ARG A 52 2.49 -30.32 4.70
N ARG A 53 1.74 -30.26 3.59
CA ARG A 53 0.31 -29.86 3.55
C ARG A 53 0.07 -28.57 4.35
N SER A 54 0.87 -27.55 4.06
CA SER A 54 0.81 -26.24 4.74
C SER A 54 0.83 -25.09 3.75
N LEU A 55 0.03 -24.05 3.99
CA LEU A 55 0.28 -22.74 3.38
C LEU A 55 1.52 -22.12 4.01
N VAL A 56 2.39 -21.52 3.21
CA VAL A 56 3.52 -20.74 3.71
C VAL A 56 3.11 -19.28 3.71
N LEU A 57 3.07 -18.71 4.90
CA LEU A 57 2.85 -17.30 5.18
C LEU A 57 4.15 -16.71 5.74
N VAL A 58 4.19 -15.39 5.85
CA VAL A 58 5.22 -14.70 6.64
C VAL A 58 4.57 -13.94 7.79
N LYS A 59 5.33 -13.65 8.84
CA LYS A 59 4.98 -12.59 9.79
C LYS A 59 6.16 -11.65 9.99
N GLN A 60 5.87 -10.37 10.11
CA GLN A 60 6.88 -9.31 10.24
C GLN A 60 6.32 -8.12 11.01
N PHE A 61 7.21 -7.26 11.52
CA PHE A 61 6.83 -6.03 12.22
C PHE A 61 6.54 -4.91 11.21
N ARG A 62 5.35 -4.31 11.26
CA ARG A 62 4.93 -3.18 10.44
C ARG A 62 4.86 -1.90 11.30
N PRO A 63 5.82 -0.96 11.16
CA PRO A 63 5.87 0.24 12.00
C PRO A 63 4.60 1.09 12.00
N ALA A 64 3.87 1.15 10.87
CA ALA A 64 2.60 1.87 10.77
C ALA A 64 1.48 1.23 11.61
N VAL A 65 1.45 -0.09 11.74
CA VAL A 65 0.50 -0.81 12.60
C VAL A 65 0.82 -0.53 14.07
N TYR A 66 2.10 -0.61 14.43
CA TYR A 66 2.56 -0.27 15.78
C TYR A 66 2.20 1.16 16.17
N ALA A 67 2.41 2.14 15.28
CA ALA A 67 2.10 3.54 15.54
C ALA A 67 0.59 3.80 15.71
N ASP A 68 -0.27 3.13 14.91
CA ASP A 68 -1.72 3.22 15.05
C ASP A 68 -2.20 2.58 16.37
N GLU A 69 -1.62 1.44 16.78
CA GLU A 69 -1.92 0.84 18.08
C GLU A 69 -1.46 1.72 19.26
N VAL A 70 -0.31 2.41 19.16
CA VAL A 70 0.10 3.41 20.17
C VAL A 70 -0.91 4.56 20.23
N GLU A 71 -1.36 5.11 19.10
CA GLU A 71 -2.38 6.17 19.07
C GLU A 71 -3.72 5.71 19.67
N ARG A 72 -4.13 4.45 19.45
CA ARG A 72 -5.37 3.90 20.05
C ARG A 72 -5.28 3.76 21.56
N HIS A 73 -4.14 3.31 22.08
CA HIS A 73 -3.93 3.15 23.53
C HIS A 73 -3.62 4.48 24.23
N PHE A 74 -3.02 5.42 23.50
CA PHE A 74 -2.60 6.74 24.00
C PHE A 74 -2.99 7.85 22.99
N PRO A 75 -4.28 8.23 22.91
CA PRO A 75 -4.76 9.21 21.93
C PRO A 75 -4.05 10.57 22.02
N GLY A 76 -3.64 11.09 20.86
CA GLY A 76 -2.85 12.31 20.74
C GLY A 76 -1.34 12.08 20.61
N SER A 77 -0.87 10.83 20.70
CA SER A 77 0.55 10.47 20.50
C SER A 77 1.09 10.89 19.13
N LEU A 78 0.26 10.84 18.09
CA LEU A 78 0.59 11.28 16.73
C LEU A 78 0.15 12.72 16.42
N ALA A 79 -0.59 13.38 17.32
CA ALA A 79 -1.15 14.70 17.07
C ALA A 79 -0.13 15.85 17.15
N ALA A 80 1.02 15.64 17.80
CA ALA A 80 2.09 16.63 17.97
C ALA A 80 3.16 16.63 16.85
N VAL A 81 2.98 15.80 15.80
CA VAL A 81 3.96 15.61 14.72
C VAL A 81 3.82 16.70 13.65
N ASP A 82 3.95 17.97 14.04
CA ASP A 82 4.00 19.11 13.11
C ASP A 82 5.44 19.52 12.73
N GLN A 83 6.45 18.90 13.36
CA GLN A 83 7.88 19.18 13.21
C GLN A 83 8.63 18.09 12.43
N ASP A 84 9.74 18.49 11.82
CA ASP A 84 10.65 17.58 11.12
C ASP A 84 11.63 16.87 12.09
N THR A 85 11.68 17.30 13.37
CA THR A 85 12.51 16.69 14.42
C THR A 85 11.78 15.50 15.04
N PRO A 86 12.40 14.30 15.14
CA PRO A 86 11.76 13.14 15.76
C PRO A 86 11.37 13.37 17.22
N GLN A 87 10.10 13.11 17.52
CA GLN A 87 9.53 13.23 18.86
C GLN A 87 9.28 11.82 19.40
N GLY A 88 9.89 11.50 20.55
CA GLY A 88 9.75 10.18 21.19
C GLY A 88 8.30 9.91 21.61
N LEU A 89 7.80 8.71 21.31
CA LEU A 89 6.50 8.26 21.81
C LEU A 89 6.59 8.04 23.32
N GLN A 90 5.68 8.66 24.08
CA GLN A 90 5.74 8.69 25.56
C GLN A 90 5.52 7.31 26.19
N SER A 91 4.85 6.40 25.49
CA SER A 91 4.51 5.05 25.95
C SER A 91 4.92 4.03 24.90
N ALA A 92 5.78 3.07 25.27
CA ALA A 92 6.13 1.95 24.42
C ALA A 92 5.17 0.77 24.65
N LEU A 93 4.54 0.29 23.58
CA LEU A 93 3.86 -1.01 23.53
C LEU A 93 4.87 -2.13 23.20
N PRO A 94 4.62 -3.40 23.55
CA PRO A 94 5.48 -4.51 23.13
C PRO A 94 5.47 -4.65 21.59
N GLY A 95 6.60 -5.05 20.99
CA GLY A 95 6.74 -5.09 19.53
C GLY A 95 5.69 -5.96 18.82
N SER A 96 5.20 -7.01 19.49
CA SER A 96 4.11 -7.88 19.03
C SER A 96 2.85 -7.15 18.55
N VAL A 97 2.49 -5.97 19.08
CA VAL A 97 1.30 -5.22 18.61
C VAL A 97 1.44 -4.72 17.17
N GLY A 98 2.69 -4.56 16.70
CA GLY A 98 3.00 -4.19 15.32
C GLY A 98 3.22 -5.39 14.39
N VAL A 99 3.11 -6.64 14.87
CA VAL A 99 3.39 -7.83 14.06
C VAL A 99 2.13 -8.30 13.34
N THR A 100 2.23 -8.43 12.02
CA THR A 100 1.14 -8.89 11.15
C THR A 100 1.51 -10.17 10.42
N TYR A 101 0.52 -11.04 10.22
CA TYR A 101 0.62 -12.18 9.31
C TYR A 101 0.26 -11.75 7.88
N GLU A 102 1.10 -12.16 6.93
CA GLU A 102 1.09 -11.66 5.56
C GLU A 102 1.35 -12.79 4.55
N LEU A 103 0.98 -12.53 3.29
CA LEU A 103 1.54 -13.30 2.17
C LEU A 103 2.97 -12.79 1.92
N CYS A 104 3.80 -13.63 1.32
CA CYS A 104 5.07 -13.20 0.77
C CYS A 104 4.83 -12.09 -0.27
N ALA A 105 5.49 -10.93 -0.18
CA ALA A 105 5.13 -9.74 -0.95
C ALA A 105 6.25 -8.70 -1.04
N GLY A 106 6.39 -8.08 -2.21
CA GLY A 106 7.38 -7.03 -2.47
C GLY A 106 6.90 -5.97 -3.46
N LEU A 107 7.68 -4.90 -3.60
CA LEU A 107 7.39 -3.77 -4.50
C LEU A 107 7.85 -4.07 -5.92
N VAL A 108 7.13 -3.52 -6.90
CA VAL A 108 7.56 -3.48 -8.30
C VAL A 108 8.27 -2.15 -8.53
N ASP A 109 9.54 -2.10 -8.13
CA ASP A 109 10.39 -0.90 -8.17
C ASP A 109 11.68 -1.08 -9.00
N GLN A 110 12.14 -2.32 -9.20
CA GLN A 110 13.30 -2.65 -10.01
C GLN A 110 12.97 -2.61 -11.53
N PRO A 111 13.67 -1.76 -12.31
CA PRO A 111 13.38 -1.60 -13.73
C PRO A 111 13.86 -2.82 -14.55
N GLY A 112 12.96 -3.35 -15.39
CA GLY A 112 13.27 -4.41 -16.34
C GLY A 112 12.89 -5.83 -15.90
N LEU A 113 12.43 -6.01 -14.66
CA LEU A 113 11.82 -7.28 -14.21
C LEU A 113 10.33 -7.32 -14.55
N SER A 114 9.84 -8.50 -14.92
CA SER A 114 8.41 -8.82 -14.94
C SER A 114 7.85 -8.98 -13.52
N VAL A 115 6.53 -8.88 -13.38
CA VAL A 115 5.86 -9.09 -12.07
C VAL A 115 6.02 -10.52 -11.58
N GLU A 116 6.13 -11.49 -12.48
CA GLU A 116 6.46 -12.88 -12.17
C GLU A 116 7.91 -13.03 -11.65
N GLU A 117 8.88 -12.35 -12.26
CA GLU A 117 10.28 -12.39 -11.78
C GLU A 117 10.44 -11.73 -10.40
N VAL A 118 9.75 -10.61 -10.14
CA VAL A 118 9.69 -10.01 -8.79
C VAL A 118 9.08 -11.02 -7.81
N ALA A 119 7.92 -11.61 -8.12
CA ALA A 119 7.30 -12.61 -7.25
C ALA A 119 8.20 -13.83 -6.93
N CYS A 120 9.01 -14.30 -7.89
CA CYS A 120 10.00 -15.34 -7.65
C CYS A 120 11.18 -14.89 -6.77
N LYS A 121 11.61 -13.62 -6.90
CA LYS A 121 12.66 -13.03 -6.06
C LYS A 121 12.19 -12.96 -4.59
N GLU A 122 11.01 -12.39 -4.34
CA GLU A 122 10.46 -12.27 -2.98
C GLU A 122 10.25 -13.66 -2.33
N ALA A 123 9.75 -14.64 -3.08
CA ALA A 123 9.58 -16.02 -2.60
C ALA A 123 10.91 -16.71 -2.20
N TRP A 124 12.02 -16.31 -2.84
CA TRP A 124 13.37 -16.76 -2.48
C TRP A 124 13.90 -16.06 -1.23
N GLU A 125 13.72 -14.74 -1.12
CA GLU A 125 14.28 -13.92 -0.05
C GLU A 125 13.49 -14.05 1.26
N GLU A 126 12.17 -13.85 1.22
CA GLU A 126 11.31 -13.95 2.40
C GLU A 126 11.11 -15.41 2.84
N CYS A 127 10.82 -16.33 1.91
CA CYS A 127 10.38 -17.69 2.23
C CYS A 127 11.41 -18.81 1.97
N GLY A 128 12.48 -18.53 1.22
CA GLY A 128 13.54 -19.50 0.92
C GLY A 128 13.23 -20.52 -0.19
N TYR A 129 12.17 -20.31 -0.98
CA TYR A 129 11.77 -21.21 -2.08
C TYR A 129 12.28 -20.73 -3.42
N ARG A 130 12.82 -21.64 -4.23
CA ARG A 130 13.17 -21.36 -5.63
C ARG A 130 11.99 -21.65 -6.55
N LEU A 131 11.59 -20.64 -7.31
CA LEU A 131 10.51 -20.68 -8.31
C LEU A 131 11.02 -20.16 -9.66
N ALA A 132 10.50 -20.71 -10.74
CA ALA A 132 10.53 -20.10 -12.06
C ALA A 132 9.20 -19.35 -12.33
N PRO A 133 9.19 -18.32 -13.19
CA PRO A 133 7.95 -17.63 -13.59
C PRO A 133 6.84 -18.56 -14.11
N SER A 134 7.19 -19.73 -14.67
CA SER A 134 6.25 -20.77 -15.10
C SER A 134 5.48 -21.46 -13.97
N ASP A 135 6.00 -21.40 -12.75
CA ASP A 135 5.42 -22.07 -11.58
C ASP A 135 4.32 -21.21 -10.94
N LEU A 136 4.28 -19.92 -11.29
CA LEU A 136 3.34 -18.93 -10.77
C LEU A 136 2.02 -18.96 -11.55
N ARG A 137 0.93 -19.26 -10.82
CA ARG A 137 -0.44 -19.03 -11.28
C ARG A 137 -0.90 -17.65 -10.80
N ARG A 138 -1.13 -16.71 -11.70
CA ARG A 138 -1.74 -15.42 -11.34
C ARG A 138 -3.18 -15.62 -10.85
N VAL A 139 -3.47 -15.14 -9.65
CA VAL A 139 -4.75 -15.29 -8.94
C VAL A 139 -5.65 -14.07 -9.18
N ALA A 140 -5.12 -12.87 -8.96
CA ALA A 140 -5.87 -11.62 -9.05
C ALA A 140 -4.96 -10.42 -9.32
N VAL A 141 -5.53 -9.35 -9.87
CA VAL A 141 -4.94 -8.00 -9.83
C VAL A 141 -6.00 -7.08 -9.23
N TYR A 142 -5.68 -6.38 -8.16
CA TYR A 142 -6.62 -5.51 -7.45
C TYR A 142 -5.98 -4.18 -7.04
N LYS A 143 -6.84 -3.21 -6.68
CA LYS A 143 -6.40 -1.93 -6.15
C LYS A 143 -6.21 -2.03 -4.64
N SER A 144 -4.98 -1.81 -4.19
CA SER A 144 -4.67 -1.67 -2.77
C SER A 144 -4.89 -0.23 -2.30
N GLY A 145 -5.25 -0.05 -1.03
CA GLY A 145 -5.38 1.26 -0.40
C GLY A 145 -6.24 2.28 -1.16
N VAL A 146 -7.39 1.90 -1.71
CA VAL A 146 -8.17 2.72 -2.69
C VAL A 146 -8.50 4.16 -2.27
N GLY A 147 -8.58 4.46 -0.97
CA GLY A 147 -8.79 5.82 -0.46
C GLY A 147 -7.51 6.67 -0.30
N LEU A 148 -6.34 6.02 -0.31
CA LEU A 148 -5.04 6.59 0.06
C LEU A 148 -3.96 6.48 -1.03
N THR A 149 -3.84 5.36 -1.76
CA THR A 149 -2.75 5.13 -2.74
C THR A 149 -3.25 4.84 -4.14
N GLY A 150 -4.20 3.90 -4.28
CA GLY A 150 -4.69 3.45 -5.59
C GLY A 150 -3.69 2.61 -6.39
N SER A 151 -2.63 2.09 -5.76
CA SER A 151 -1.66 1.18 -6.38
C SER A 151 -2.28 -0.18 -6.73
N ASN A 152 -1.70 -0.87 -7.71
CA ASN A 152 -2.05 -2.25 -8.01
C ASN A 152 -1.28 -3.22 -7.11
N GLN A 153 -1.94 -4.31 -6.72
CA GLN A 153 -1.29 -5.49 -6.17
C GLN A 153 -1.64 -6.69 -7.05
N THR A 154 -0.62 -7.41 -7.54
CA THR A 154 -0.78 -8.64 -8.32
C THR A 154 -0.54 -9.84 -7.42
N MET A 155 -1.57 -10.63 -7.18
CA MET A 155 -1.47 -11.84 -6.38
C MET A 155 -1.22 -13.07 -7.26
N PHE A 156 -0.28 -13.89 -6.85
CA PHE A 156 0.07 -15.19 -7.42
C PHE A 156 -0.15 -16.32 -6.41
N TYR A 157 -0.20 -17.53 -6.95
CA TYR A 157 -0.14 -18.80 -6.23
C TYR A 157 0.98 -19.64 -6.83
N ALA A 158 1.72 -20.37 -5.99
CA ALA A 158 2.59 -21.47 -6.45
C ALA A 158 2.50 -22.66 -5.49
N GLU A 159 2.60 -23.86 -6.05
CA GLU A 159 2.85 -25.07 -5.28
C GLU A 159 4.36 -25.30 -5.16
N VAL A 160 4.81 -25.68 -3.96
CA VAL A 160 6.21 -25.96 -3.64
C VAL A 160 6.35 -27.25 -2.85
N THR A 161 7.56 -27.79 -2.87
CA THR A 161 7.97 -28.95 -2.07
C THR A 161 9.15 -28.60 -1.19
N ASP A 162 9.44 -29.43 -0.19
CA ASP A 162 10.63 -29.24 0.66
C ASP A 162 11.95 -29.28 -0.14
N ALA A 163 11.96 -29.96 -1.30
CA ALA A 163 13.10 -29.99 -2.21
C ALA A 163 13.40 -28.65 -2.90
N GLN A 164 12.42 -27.74 -3.00
CA GLN A 164 12.60 -26.39 -3.56
C GLN A 164 13.05 -25.37 -2.50
N ARG A 165 13.09 -25.74 -1.21
CA ARG A 165 13.51 -24.86 -0.13
C ARG A 165 15.03 -24.82 0.00
N GLY A 166 15.65 -23.81 -0.57
CA GLY A 166 17.11 -23.64 -0.61
C GLY A 166 17.69 -22.74 0.50
N SER A 167 16.86 -22.09 1.32
CA SER A 167 17.29 -21.32 2.49
C SER A 167 16.25 -21.37 3.61
N SER A 168 16.53 -20.69 4.74
CA SER A 168 15.53 -20.47 5.80
C SER A 168 14.39 -19.52 5.40
N GLY A 169 14.57 -18.72 4.34
CA GLY A 169 13.91 -17.42 4.23
C GLY A 169 14.42 -16.44 5.28
N GLY A 170 13.72 -15.33 5.46
CA GLY A 170 13.98 -14.32 6.48
C GLY A 170 14.01 -12.87 5.99
N GLY A 171 13.99 -12.65 4.67
CA GLY A 171 14.17 -11.33 4.05
C GLY A 171 15.65 -10.96 3.85
N LEU A 172 15.89 -9.75 3.38
CA LEU A 172 17.23 -9.20 3.15
C LEU A 172 17.76 -8.52 4.42
N ALA A 173 18.70 -9.19 5.10
CA ALA A 173 19.36 -8.67 6.29
C ALA A 173 20.13 -7.35 6.05
N GLU A 174 20.57 -7.09 4.80
CA GLU A 174 21.21 -5.83 4.40
C GLU A 174 20.23 -4.65 4.28
N GLU A 175 18.94 -4.93 4.10
CA GLU A 175 17.84 -3.94 4.16
C GLU A 175 17.25 -3.82 5.57
N GLY A 176 17.77 -4.58 6.54
CA GLY A 176 17.31 -4.61 7.93
C GLY A 176 16.02 -5.41 8.15
N GLU A 177 15.61 -6.22 7.18
CA GLU A 177 14.41 -7.03 7.28
C GLU A 177 14.52 -8.10 8.38
N LEU A 178 13.42 -8.33 9.09
CA LEU A 178 13.29 -9.37 10.09
C LEU A 178 11.94 -10.06 9.92
N ILE A 179 11.94 -11.11 9.11
CA ILE A 179 10.74 -11.83 8.68
C ILE A 179 10.80 -13.27 9.21
N GLU A 180 9.69 -13.79 9.71
CA GLU A 180 9.58 -15.20 10.12
C GLU A 180 8.65 -15.95 9.16
N VAL A 181 9.15 -17.06 8.60
CA VAL A 181 8.38 -17.96 7.74
C VAL A 181 7.47 -18.86 8.58
N VAL A 182 6.17 -18.79 8.33
CA VAL A 182 5.13 -19.52 9.06
C VAL A 182 4.51 -20.58 8.17
N HIS A 183 4.63 -21.84 8.58
CA HIS A 183 3.91 -22.96 7.95
C HIS A 183 2.56 -23.17 8.64
N LEU A 184 1.47 -22.71 8.01
CA LEU A 184 0.09 -22.88 8.48
C LEU A 184 -0.49 -24.20 7.92
N PRO A 185 -0.76 -25.23 8.75
CA PRO A 185 -1.33 -26.49 8.27
C PRO A 185 -2.71 -26.29 7.65
N LEU A 186 -3.03 -27.04 6.58
CA LEU A 186 -4.32 -26.88 5.88
C LEU A 186 -5.55 -27.04 6.79
N ASP A 187 -5.53 -28.01 7.71
CA ASP A 187 -6.63 -28.29 8.63
C ASP A 187 -6.92 -27.12 9.60
N GLY A 188 -5.93 -26.24 9.83
CA GLY A 188 -6.09 -25.01 10.63
C GLY A 188 -6.35 -23.74 9.83
N ALA A 189 -6.26 -23.79 8.48
CA ALA A 189 -6.20 -22.58 7.66
C ALA A 189 -7.48 -21.73 7.72
N GLN A 190 -8.66 -22.37 7.65
CA GLN A 190 -9.96 -21.67 7.74
C GLN A 190 -10.13 -20.99 9.10
N ALA A 191 -9.88 -21.72 10.20
CA ALA A 191 -9.99 -21.18 11.56
C ALA A 191 -9.00 -20.04 11.81
N PHE A 192 -7.80 -20.11 11.23
CA PHE A 192 -6.82 -19.02 11.28
C PHE A 192 -7.31 -17.77 10.53
N ALA A 193 -7.89 -17.92 9.33
CA ALA A 193 -8.45 -16.80 8.58
C ALA A 193 -9.58 -16.11 9.36
N ASP A 194 -10.51 -16.89 9.91
CA ASP A 194 -11.70 -16.41 10.63
C ASP A 194 -11.42 -15.82 12.02
N ASN A 195 -10.29 -16.16 12.65
CA ASN A 195 -9.96 -15.69 14.00
C ASN A 195 -9.70 -14.16 14.02
N LEU A 196 -10.57 -13.41 14.69
CA LEU A 196 -10.51 -11.95 14.76
C LEU A 196 -9.33 -11.40 15.58
N ASP A 197 -8.79 -12.20 16.51
CA ASP A 197 -7.75 -11.78 17.46
C ASP A 197 -6.33 -11.86 16.87
N ILE A 198 -6.18 -12.34 15.63
CA ILE A 198 -4.90 -12.47 14.93
C ILE A 198 -4.76 -11.36 13.88
N PRO A 199 -3.86 -10.37 14.06
CA PRO A 199 -3.58 -9.35 13.05
C PRO A 199 -3.06 -9.97 11.76
N LYS A 200 -3.82 -9.82 10.68
CA LYS A 200 -3.47 -10.36 9.35
C LYS A 200 -3.98 -9.46 8.24
N THR A 201 -3.27 -9.42 7.12
CA THR A 201 -3.69 -8.62 5.97
C THR A 201 -4.87 -9.26 5.22
N LEU A 202 -5.63 -8.44 4.50
CA LEU A 202 -6.71 -8.91 3.62
C LEU A 202 -6.20 -9.93 2.58
N GLY A 203 -4.94 -9.81 2.14
CA GLY A 203 -4.28 -10.77 1.25
C GLY A 203 -4.21 -12.18 1.83
N VAL A 204 -3.94 -12.33 3.13
CA VAL A 204 -3.95 -13.65 3.80
C VAL A 204 -5.35 -14.24 3.83
N ILE A 205 -6.34 -13.43 4.24
CA ILE A 205 -7.74 -13.86 4.31
C ILE A 205 -8.21 -14.32 2.93
N PHE A 206 -8.08 -13.45 1.92
CA PHE A 206 -8.49 -13.75 0.55
C PHE A 206 -7.71 -14.94 -0.03
N GLY A 207 -6.40 -15.04 0.22
CA GLY A 207 -5.57 -16.14 -0.25
C GLY A 207 -5.99 -17.49 0.32
N ILE A 208 -6.26 -17.57 1.62
CA ILE A 208 -6.77 -18.79 2.27
C ILE A 208 -8.12 -19.19 1.67
N PHE A 209 -9.09 -18.26 1.61
CA PHE A 209 -10.41 -18.55 1.01
C PHE A 209 -10.32 -18.97 -0.46
N TRP A 210 -9.46 -18.30 -1.24
CA TRP A 210 -9.23 -18.66 -2.64
C TRP A 210 -8.65 -20.06 -2.78
N PHE A 211 -7.62 -20.41 -1.99
CA PHE A 211 -6.98 -21.72 -2.00
C PHE A 211 -7.97 -22.83 -1.61
N LEU A 212 -8.72 -22.64 -0.52
CA LEU A 212 -9.72 -23.59 -0.03
C LEU A 212 -10.85 -23.82 -1.05
N SER A 213 -11.14 -22.82 -1.90
CA SER A 213 -12.17 -22.91 -2.94
C SER A 213 -11.68 -23.45 -4.29
N HIS A 214 -10.42 -23.19 -4.67
CA HIS A 214 -9.92 -23.43 -6.04
C HIS A 214 -8.79 -24.45 -6.15
N VAL A 215 -8.13 -24.82 -5.04
CA VAL A 215 -6.99 -25.75 -5.03
C VAL A 215 -7.28 -26.95 -4.11
N ALA A 216 -7.66 -26.69 -2.86
CA ALA A 216 -7.89 -27.74 -1.87
C ALA A 216 -8.88 -28.85 -2.30
N PRO A 217 -9.97 -28.59 -3.06
CA PRO A 217 -10.86 -29.64 -3.53
C PRO A 217 -10.18 -30.65 -4.47
N GLY A 218 -9.15 -30.23 -5.21
CA GLY A 218 -8.36 -31.08 -6.10
C GLY A 218 -7.31 -31.95 -5.39
N LEU A 219 -7.00 -31.67 -4.12
CA LEU A 219 -5.94 -32.37 -3.36
C LEU A 219 -6.37 -33.70 -2.74
N GLY A 220 -7.62 -34.14 -2.96
CA GLY A 220 -8.21 -35.31 -2.31
C GLY A 220 -8.57 -35.03 -0.84
N ALA A 221 -9.85 -35.16 -0.50
CA ALA A 221 -10.34 -34.74 0.80
C ALA A 221 -9.92 -35.69 1.95
N GLN A 222 -8.92 -35.24 2.72
CA GLN A 222 -8.81 -35.47 4.16
C GLN A 222 -8.57 -34.12 4.85
N ILE A 223 -9.37 -33.09 4.53
CA ILE A 223 -9.58 -31.99 5.48
C ILE A 223 -10.48 -32.58 6.55
N THR A 224 -9.88 -33.02 7.65
CA THR A 224 -10.66 -33.55 8.76
C THR A 224 -11.52 -32.40 9.30
N LYS A 225 -12.84 -32.59 9.35
CA LYS A 225 -13.69 -31.63 10.09
C LYS A 225 -13.11 -31.57 11.51
N PRO A 226 -12.82 -30.37 12.06
CA PRO A 226 -12.27 -30.27 13.40
C PRO A 226 -13.18 -31.04 14.35
N LYS A 227 -12.58 -32.01 15.04
CA LYS A 227 -13.29 -32.83 16.02
C LYS A 227 -13.81 -31.86 17.08
N ALA A 228 -15.13 -31.77 17.23
CA ALA A 228 -15.72 -30.84 18.18
C ALA A 228 -15.22 -31.17 19.59
N THR A 229 -14.31 -30.35 20.12
CA THR A 229 -13.87 -30.39 21.50
C THR A 229 -15.01 -29.87 22.36
N THR A 230 -15.91 -30.77 22.73
CA THR A 230 -16.93 -30.55 23.75
C THR A 230 -16.24 -30.43 25.10
N ASP A 231 -15.73 -29.24 25.43
CA ASP A 231 -15.48 -28.77 26.80
C ASP A 231 -15.24 -27.24 26.80
N ILE A 232 -16.30 -26.48 26.48
CA ILE A 232 -16.44 -25.07 26.89
C ILE A 232 -17.88 -24.88 27.40
N PRO A 233 -18.09 -24.52 28.67
CA PRO A 233 -19.43 -24.33 29.20
C PRO A 233 -20.05 -23.00 28.72
N GLY A 234 -21.11 -23.08 27.92
CA GLY A 234 -22.20 -22.09 27.93
C GLY A 234 -22.18 -20.94 26.94
N ARG A 235 -22.51 -21.21 25.66
CA ARG A 235 -23.64 -20.55 24.98
C ARG A 235 -23.99 -21.26 23.66
N GLU A 236 -25.20 -21.82 23.58
CA GLU A 236 -25.72 -22.43 22.35
C GLU A 236 -26.06 -21.32 21.34
N VAL A 237 -25.18 -21.09 20.35
CA VAL A 237 -25.50 -20.26 19.18
C VAL A 237 -26.01 -21.18 18.07
N ARG A 238 -27.33 -21.16 17.83
CA ARG A 238 -27.94 -21.89 16.72
C ARG A 238 -27.56 -21.24 15.40
N PHE A 239 -26.74 -21.91 14.60
CA PHE A 239 -26.54 -21.54 13.21
C PHE A 239 -27.82 -21.85 12.43
N GLY A 240 -28.46 -20.81 11.89
CA GLY A 240 -29.60 -20.95 10.98
C GLY A 240 -29.19 -21.58 9.64
N ASP A 241 -30.12 -22.25 8.98
CA ASP A 241 -29.87 -23.08 7.82
C ASP A 241 -29.19 -22.35 6.65
N LYS A 242 -28.26 -23.05 5.99
CA LYS A 242 -27.41 -22.53 4.91
C LYS A 242 -28.16 -22.18 3.61
N GLU A 243 -29.44 -22.52 3.52
CA GLU A 243 -30.32 -22.23 2.38
C GLU A 243 -30.75 -20.75 2.27
N ALA A 244 -30.67 -19.98 3.36
CA ALA A 244 -31.23 -18.62 3.42
C ALA A 244 -30.57 -17.62 2.44
N TRP A 245 -29.30 -17.82 2.06
CA TRP A 245 -28.56 -16.88 1.21
C TRP A 245 -28.93 -16.95 -0.27
N VAL A 246 -29.32 -18.13 -0.78
CA VAL A 246 -29.66 -18.33 -2.20
C VAL A 246 -31.01 -17.67 -2.53
N LEU A 247 -31.99 -17.79 -1.62
CA LEU A 247 -33.33 -17.22 -1.79
C LEU A 247 -33.38 -15.69 -1.62
N ALA A 248 -32.43 -15.12 -0.86
CA ALA A 248 -32.30 -13.68 -0.70
C ALA A 248 -31.88 -12.97 -2.01
N TRP A 249 -31.01 -13.60 -2.81
CA TRP A 249 -30.59 -13.06 -4.11
C TRP A 249 -31.71 -13.15 -5.16
N ALA A 250 -32.36 -14.31 -5.27
CA ALA A 250 -33.46 -14.54 -6.22
C ALA A 250 -34.68 -13.62 -5.99
N SER A 251 -34.88 -13.12 -4.77
CA SER A 251 -35.98 -12.22 -4.43
C SER A 251 -35.78 -10.77 -4.90
N PHE A 252 -34.60 -10.39 -5.39
CA PHE A 252 -34.28 -9.00 -5.78
C PHE A 252 -34.65 -8.66 -7.24
N GLU A 253 -34.71 -9.65 -8.13
CA GLU A 253 -35.05 -9.42 -9.55
C GLU A 253 -36.58 -9.30 -9.81
N GLY A 254 -37.42 -9.64 -8.82
CA GLY A 254 -38.86 -9.83 -9.00
C GLY A 254 -39.79 -8.64 -8.68
N ARG A 255 -39.30 -7.43 -8.39
CA ARG A 255 -40.16 -6.28 -8.01
C ARG A 255 -40.08 -5.12 -8.99
N ALA A 256 -41.26 -4.67 -9.44
CA ALA A 256 -41.43 -3.65 -10.46
C ALA A 256 -40.80 -2.28 -10.08
N ARG A 257 -40.26 -1.59 -11.08
CA ARG A 257 -39.66 -0.25 -10.95
C ARG A 257 -40.72 0.78 -10.50
N PRO A 258 -40.49 1.55 -9.42
CA PRO A 258 -41.28 2.75 -9.13
C PRO A 258 -41.03 3.83 -10.20
N SER A 259 -42.03 4.66 -10.48
CA SER A 259 -41.91 5.71 -11.49
C SER A 259 -41.04 6.89 -11.01
N LEU A 260 -40.45 7.59 -11.98
CA LEU A 260 -39.44 8.66 -11.82
C LEU A 260 -39.85 9.90 -10.97
N ARG A 261 -41.06 9.94 -10.39
CA ARG A 261 -41.59 11.11 -9.68
C ARG A 261 -41.59 11.00 -8.14
N GLN A 262 -41.15 9.90 -7.53
CA GLN A 262 -41.11 9.74 -6.06
C GLN A 262 -39.72 9.88 -5.40
N CYS A 263 -38.63 9.98 -6.17
CA CYS A 263 -37.26 10.04 -5.62
C CYS A 263 -36.78 11.42 -5.09
N GLN A 264 -37.61 12.47 -5.11
CA GLN A 264 -37.18 13.84 -4.75
C GLN A 264 -37.38 14.24 -3.27
N ALA A 265 -37.99 13.42 -2.42
CA ALA A 265 -38.41 13.82 -1.07
C ALA A 265 -37.56 13.28 0.11
N ARG A 266 -36.49 12.51 -0.13
CA ARG A 266 -35.64 11.95 0.94
C ARG A 266 -34.15 12.01 0.59
N ARG A 267 -33.55 13.20 0.74
CA ARG A 267 -32.09 13.41 0.77
C ARG A 267 -31.71 14.43 1.85
N THR A 268 -31.78 13.99 3.09
CA THR A 268 -31.11 14.61 4.24
C THR A 268 -30.56 13.51 5.15
N THR A 269 -29.51 13.83 5.91
CA THR A 269 -28.81 12.94 6.87
C THR A 269 -28.15 11.67 6.31
N CYS A 270 -27.15 11.84 5.44
CA CYS A 270 -25.87 11.13 5.56
C CYS A 270 -24.78 11.89 4.79
N ALA A 271 -24.16 12.87 5.45
CA ALA A 271 -23.03 13.61 4.92
C ALA A 271 -22.06 13.95 6.06
N GLN A 272 -20.85 13.43 5.97
CA GLN A 272 -19.72 13.96 6.75
C GLN A 272 -19.35 15.33 6.15
N GLU A 273 -19.73 16.41 6.83
CA GLU A 273 -19.38 17.77 6.41
C GLU A 273 -18.42 18.44 7.40
N ARG A 274 -17.17 18.59 6.97
CA ARG A 274 -16.39 19.83 7.18
C ARG A 274 -15.62 20.17 5.89
N TRP A 275 -16.34 20.79 4.96
CA TRP A 275 -15.80 21.28 3.69
C TRP A 275 -15.49 22.77 3.79
N LEU A 276 -14.24 23.14 4.08
CA LEU A 276 -13.80 24.53 4.06
C LEU A 276 -13.58 25.02 2.62
N THR A 277 -14.64 25.57 2.01
CA THR A 277 -14.55 26.26 0.73
C THR A 277 -14.03 27.69 0.91
N ARG A 278 -12.74 27.93 0.67
CA ARG A 278 -12.24 29.31 0.48
C ARG A 278 -12.78 29.87 -0.84
N ARG A 279 -13.81 30.70 -0.77
CA ARG A 279 -14.24 31.54 -1.91
C ARG A 279 -13.38 32.80 -1.98
N SER A 280 -12.64 32.95 -3.07
CA SER A 280 -12.12 34.23 -3.52
C SER A 280 -13.17 34.94 -4.39
N THR A 281 -13.71 36.06 -3.93
CA THR A 281 -14.51 36.99 -4.76
C THR A 281 -14.08 38.41 -4.45
N GLY A 282 -13.65 39.15 -5.47
CA GLY A 282 -13.21 40.53 -5.34
C GLY A 282 -14.32 41.55 -5.61
N ALA A 283 -13.98 42.81 -5.31
CA ALA A 283 -14.50 44.05 -5.90
C ALA A 283 -16.02 44.23 -6.11
N ALA A 284 -16.62 45.08 -5.28
CA ALA A 284 -17.60 46.07 -5.72
C ALA A 284 -17.36 47.39 -4.94
N VAL A 285 -17.77 48.51 -5.52
CA VAL A 285 -17.39 49.89 -5.14
C VAL A 285 -18.58 50.62 -4.51
N GLU A 286 -18.35 51.44 -3.46
CA GLU A 286 -18.77 52.86 -3.42
C GLU A 286 -18.42 53.59 -2.10
N GLY A 287 -18.16 54.90 -2.22
CA GLY A 287 -18.56 55.88 -1.19
C GLY A 287 -17.55 56.33 -0.11
N GLY A 288 -16.86 57.47 -0.35
CA GLY A 288 -16.77 58.49 0.71
C GLY A 288 -15.40 59.00 1.20
N LYS A 289 -14.92 60.09 0.58
CA LYS A 289 -14.26 61.26 1.23
C LYS A 289 -12.97 61.03 2.07
N GLY A 290 -11.83 61.11 1.39
CA GLY A 290 -10.97 62.31 1.45
C GLY A 290 -9.83 62.41 2.49
N ARG A 291 -8.60 62.54 1.99
CA ARG A 291 -7.83 63.81 2.03
C ARG A 291 -6.59 63.77 1.13
N ARG A 292 -6.24 64.92 0.54
CA ARG A 292 -5.06 65.11 -0.33
C ARG A 292 -3.79 65.33 0.50
N ARG A 293 -2.64 64.80 0.06
CA ARG A 293 -1.35 65.54 -0.01
C ARG A 293 -0.49 65.10 -1.21
N ARG A 294 -0.11 66.12 -2.01
CA ARG A 294 0.97 66.35 -3.01
C ARG A 294 2.01 65.20 -3.20
N ALA A 295 2.44 64.78 -4.41
CA ALA A 295 3.08 65.52 -5.54
C ALA A 295 4.43 66.18 -5.15
N ALA A 296 5.55 66.16 -5.91
CA ALA A 296 5.82 65.88 -7.34
C ALA A 296 7.31 65.38 -7.57
N PRO A 297 7.97 65.37 -8.78
CA PRO A 297 8.71 64.18 -9.26
C PRO A 297 10.22 64.40 -9.68
N PRO A 298 10.76 64.18 -10.93
CA PRO A 298 12.00 63.38 -11.13
C PRO A 298 13.14 63.99 -12.01
N ALA A 299 14.23 63.23 -12.25
CA ALA A 299 15.26 63.41 -13.32
C ALA A 299 15.88 62.03 -13.64
N ALA A 300 16.04 61.51 -14.89
CA ALA A 300 16.81 61.94 -16.08
C ALA A 300 18.35 61.78 -15.91
N GLY A 301 19.16 61.11 -16.75
CA GLY A 301 19.01 60.32 -18.01
C GLY A 301 20.21 59.34 -18.18
N VAL A 302 20.79 58.95 -19.34
CA VAL A 302 20.47 59.06 -20.79
C VAL A 302 21.47 58.21 -21.67
N VAL A 303 21.00 57.40 -22.66
CA VAL A 303 21.71 56.90 -23.90
C VAL A 303 22.97 55.97 -23.74
N ALA A 304 23.41 55.01 -24.58
CA ALA A 304 23.14 54.54 -25.98
C ALA A 304 23.22 52.97 -26.06
N ALA A 305 22.47 52.26 -26.92
CA ALA A 305 22.72 51.92 -28.34
C ALA A 305 23.83 50.87 -28.64
N GLY A 306 23.50 49.84 -29.44
CA GLY A 306 24.47 48.85 -29.96
C GLY A 306 23.80 47.53 -30.37
N ALA A 307 23.65 47.28 -31.66
CA ALA A 307 23.02 46.07 -32.21
C ALA A 307 23.91 45.37 -33.25
N ALA A 308 23.53 44.12 -33.53
CA ALA A 308 23.77 43.35 -34.76
C ALA A 308 25.01 42.42 -34.88
N ARG A 309 24.64 41.14 -35.04
CA ARG A 309 25.11 40.13 -36.00
C ARG A 309 26.46 39.44 -35.82
N ALA A 310 26.36 38.11 -35.94
CA ALA A 310 27.44 37.19 -36.22
C ALA A 310 27.62 36.98 -37.74
N GLU A 311 28.84 36.69 -38.15
CA GLU A 311 29.18 35.96 -39.36
C GLU A 311 30.14 34.82 -39.00
N GLY A 312 30.29 33.82 -39.86
CA GLY A 312 31.23 32.73 -39.66
C GLY A 312 31.62 32.05 -40.96
N ARG A 313 32.68 31.23 -40.90
CA ARG A 313 33.09 30.13 -41.84
C ARG A 313 34.55 29.73 -41.55
N GLY A 314 34.89 28.45 -41.61
CA GLY A 314 36.29 27.99 -41.48
C GLY A 314 36.47 26.46 -41.42
N ARG A 315 36.86 25.85 -42.55
CA ARG A 315 36.92 24.39 -42.82
C ARG A 315 37.99 23.56 -42.06
N ALA A 316 37.55 22.39 -41.56
CA ALA A 316 37.96 21.00 -41.91
C ALA A 316 39.42 20.44 -41.75
N VAL A 317 39.49 19.09 -41.80
CA VAL A 317 40.64 18.14 -41.76
C VAL A 317 41.14 17.76 -40.35
N GLY A 318 41.36 16.50 -39.95
CA GLY A 318 41.08 15.18 -40.58
C GLY A 318 41.74 14.00 -39.80
N ALA A 319 41.19 12.77 -39.97
CA ALA A 319 41.75 11.43 -39.64
C ALA A 319 42.20 11.08 -38.18
N GLY A 320 41.86 9.86 -37.68
CA GLY A 320 42.50 9.32 -36.46
C GLY A 320 41.79 8.16 -35.72
N LEU A 321 42.11 6.91 -36.10
CA LEU A 321 42.13 5.65 -35.33
C LEU A 321 41.49 5.50 -33.92
N ARG A 322 40.68 4.43 -33.79
CA ARG A 322 40.60 3.43 -32.69
C ARG A 322 40.99 3.84 -31.26
N THR A 323 40.04 3.74 -30.31
CA THR A 323 39.99 2.73 -29.22
C THR A 323 38.83 3.06 -28.27
N GLY A 324 38.15 2.04 -27.73
CA GLY A 324 37.16 2.22 -26.68
C GLY A 324 37.69 1.79 -25.30
N PRO A 325 37.30 2.43 -24.20
CA PRO A 325 37.55 1.92 -22.85
C PRO A 325 36.29 1.29 -22.22
N ARG A 326 36.49 0.18 -21.50
CA ARG A 326 35.54 -0.35 -20.50
C ARG A 326 35.78 0.32 -19.13
N LEU A 327 34.86 0.06 -18.19
CA LEU A 327 34.97 0.27 -16.72
C LEU A 327 34.75 1.74 -16.26
N ARG A 328 34.22 2.04 -15.07
CA ARG A 328 33.97 1.25 -13.83
C ARG A 328 32.58 1.52 -13.22
N ARG A 329 32.06 0.58 -12.42
CA ARG A 329 30.98 0.85 -11.43
C ARG A 329 31.57 1.51 -10.18
N PRO A 330 30.83 2.38 -9.46
CA PRO A 330 31.24 2.86 -8.14
C PRO A 330 30.89 1.83 -7.04
N THR A 331 31.86 1.57 -6.17
CA THR A 331 31.70 0.84 -4.91
C THR A 331 31.45 1.83 -3.77
N TRP A 332 30.44 1.58 -2.93
CA TRP A 332 30.29 2.28 -1.66
C TRP A 332 30.78 1.38 -0.52
N GLY A 333 31.68 1.93 0.30
CA GLY A 333 32.06 1.37 1.60
C GLY A 333 31.84 2.45 2.66
N PRO A 334 31.63 2.08 3.94
CA PRO A 334 31.23 3.02 4.98
C PRO A 334 32.36 3.98 5.35
N ARG A 335 32.00 5.19 5.76
CA ARG A 335 32.85 6.04 6.59
C ARG A 335 32.15 6.26 7.93
N LEU A 336 32.95 6.00 8.96
CA LEU A 336 32.83 6.33 10.39
C LEU A 336 31.69 7.29 10.77
#